data_AF-A0A2D8RIU8-F1
#
_entry.id   AF-A0A2D8RIU8-F1
#
_cell.length_a   1.000
_cell.length_b   1.000
_cell.length_c   1.000
_cell.angle_alpha   90.00
_cell.angle_beta   90.00
_cell.angle_gamma   90.00
#
_symmetry.space_group_name_H-M   'P 1'
#
loop_
_entity.id
_entity.type
_entity.pdbx_description
1 polymer ?
#
loop_
_entity_poly.entity_id
_entity_poly.type
_entity_poly.pdbx_seq_one_letter_code
_entity_poly.pdbx_strand_id
1 'polypeptide(L)'
;MYTPVSLKSLLFKSSLTALLGISLQACVVSPHHGEHVGNTNSVIPFEIYAISPGAAISVTCSHHYGGATPVTTVTGGTTPITLSGQVVYAKSFNRTLPANCWEPWRGSNFNYITYLQVKVNDYNAAVYDEAGLDCLFGKISDGIGPITAGSACRMSGNSILLYAN
;
A
#
# COMPACT_ATOMS: atom_id res chain seq x y z
N MET A 1 -40.07 27.13 47.48
CA MET A 1 -39.57 25.79 47.87
C MET A 1 -40.04 24.77 46.84
N TYR A 2 -39.24 23.71 46.63
CA TYR A 2 -39.28 22.65 45.60
C TYR A 2 -38.35 22.84 44.39
N THR A 3 -37.12 22.35 44.55
CA THR A 3 -36.42 21.57 43.53
C THR A 3 -36.67 20.08 43.82
N PRO A 4 -36.72 19.23 42.78
CA PRO A 4 -35.52 18.46 42.48
C PRO A 4 -35.11 18.50 41.00
N VAL A 5 -33.80 18.36 40.81
CA VAL A 5 -33.07 18.20 39.55
C VAL A 5 -33.46 16.88 38.88
N SER A 6 -33.81 16.90 37.60
CA SER A 6 -33.93 15.67 36.79
C SER A 6 -32.66 15.47 35.96
N LEU A 7 -31.86 14.52 36.45
CA LEU A 7 -30.66 13.98 35.84
C LEU A 7 -31.07 13.04 34.68
N LYS A 8 -31.12 13.55 33.44
CA LYS A 8 -31.11 12.65 32.26
C LYS A 8 -29.67 12.43 31.81
N SER A 9 -29.01 11.53 32.52
CA SER A 9 -27.87 10.80 32.00
C SER A 9 -28.32 9.86 30.89
N LEU A 10 -27.79 10.04 29.70
CA LEU A 10 -27.58 9.00 28.69
C LEU A 10 -26.49 9.57 27.76
N LEU A 11 -25.23 9.55 28.17
CA LEU A 11 -24.32 8.46 27.79
C LEU A 11 -24.56 7.99 26.35
N PHE A 12 -24.24 8.83 25.37
CA PHE A 12 -23.69 8.36 24.10
C PHE A 12 -22.17 8.35 24.20
N LYS A 13 -21.65 7.53 25.13
CA LYS A 13 -20.38 6.84 24.94
C LYS A 13 -20.70 5.63 24.04
N SER A 14 -19.81 5.35 23.10
CA SER A 14 -19.87 4.23 22.16
C SER A 14 -20.73 4.44 20.91
N SER A 15 -20.19 5.22 19.97
CA SER A 15 -20.30 4.88 18.56
C SER A 15 -18.95 4.34 18.10
N LEU A 16 -18.75 3.07 18.42
CA LEU A 16 -18.23 2.08 17.49
C LEU A 16 -16.95 2.48 16.72
N THR A 17 -15.83 2.57 17.42
CA THR A 17 -14.52 2.28 16.82
C THR A 17 -14.43 0.79 16.52
N ALA A 18 -15.31 0.29 15.65
CA ALA A 18 -15.05 -0.95 14.93
C ALA A 18 -13.99 -0.61 13.86
N LEU A 19 -12.77 -0.33 14.31
CA LEU A 19 -11.60 -0.60 13.50
C LEU A 19 -11.62 -2.12 13.32
N LEU A 20 -12.31 -2.58 12.27
CA LEU A 20 -12.00 -3.85 11.67
C LEU A 20 -10.49 -3.79 11.39
N GLY A 21 -9.75 -4.51 12.22
CA GLY A 21 -8.30 -4.54 12.25
C GLY A 21 -7.78 -5.15 10.97
N ILE A 22 -7.78 -4.35 9.92
CA ILE A 22 -7.01 -4.65 8.72
C ILE A 22 -5.57 -4.37 9.17
N SER A 23 -4.97 -5.38 9.79
CA SER A 23 -3.57 -5.39 10.16
C SER A 23 -2.79 -5.26 8.86
N LEU A 24 -2.35 -4.04 8.59
CA LEU A 24 -1.49 -3.79 7.47
C LEU A 24 -0.16 -4.49 7.76
N GLN A 25 0.14 -5.52 6.99
CA GLN A 25 1.37 -6.30 7.15
C GLN A 25 2.53 -5.64 6.42
N ALA A 26 2.24 -4.81 5.41
CA ALA A 26 3.23 -4.10 4.64
C ALA A 26 2.68 -2.89 3.88
N CYS A 27 3.57 -1.98 3.52
CA CYS A 27 3.36 -0.81 2.67
C CYS A 27 4.29 -0.91 1.46
N VAL A 28 3.78 -0.64 0.25
CA VAL A 28 4.58 -0.42 -0.96
C VAL A 28 4.66 1.08 -1.19
N VAL A 29 5.84 1.68 -1.08
CA VAL A 29 6.03 3.12 -1.33
C VAL A 29 6.56 3.41 -2.73
N SER A 30 7.12 2.40 -3.39
CA SER A 30 7.48 2.44 -4.81
C SER A 30 7.26 1.07 -5.45
N PRO A 31 6.75 0.99 -6.69
CA PRO A 31 6.14 2.10 -7.42
C PRO A 31 4.80 2.53 -6.80
N HIS A 32 4.29 3.70 -7.17
CA HIS A 32 2.99 4.20 -6.70
C HIS A 32 1.92 4.13 -7.80
N HIS A 33 0.66 4.16 -7.39
CA HIS A 33 -0.47 4.07 -8.30
C HIS A 33 -0.54 5.29 -9.20
N GLY A 34 -0.66 5.04 -10.50
CA GLY A 34 -0.67 6.07 -11.53
C GLY A 34 0.73 6.47 -12.01
N GLU A 35 1.79 5.84 -11.50
CA GLU A 35 3.16 6.16 -11.90
C GLU A 35 3.41 5.83 -13.38
N HIS A 36 4.10 6.74 -14.07
CA HIS A 36 4.52 6.60 -15.45
C HIS A 36 5.98 6.14 -15.53
N VAL A 37 6.21 4.97 -16.14
CA VAL A 37 7.55 4.46 -16.44
C VAL A 37 7.90 4.72 -17.90
N GLY A 38 9.18 4.88 -18.22
CA GLY A 38 9.60 5.37 -19.53
C GLY A 38 9.14 4.53 -20.73
N ASN A 39 9.12 3.20 -20.58
CA ASN A 39 8.62 2.22 -21.55
C ASN A 39 8.42 0.83 -20.90
N THR A 40 7.86 -0.12 -21.63
CA THR A 40 7.56 -1.50 -21.16
C THR A 40 8.79 -2.32 -20.72
N ASN A 41 10.00 -1.93 -21.09
CA ASN A 41 11.26 -2.56 -20.67
C ASN A 41 11.96 -1.81 -19.52
N SER A 42 11.33 -0.77 -18.97
CA SER A 42 11.91 0.01 -17.87
C SER A 42 12.15 -0.86 -16.65
N VAL A 43 13.25 -0.55 -15.95
CA VAL A 43 13.53 -1.12 -14.64
C VAL A 43 12.68 -0.39 -13.61
N ILE A 44 11.80 -1.11 -12.92
CA ILE A 44 10.90 -0.56 -11.92
C ILE A 44 11.52 -0.74 -10.53
N PRO A 45 11.70 0.34 -9.75
CA PRO A 45 12.15 0.26 -8.38
C PRO A 45 10.99 -0.12 -7.45
N PHE A 46 11.19 -1.18 -6.67
CA PHE A 46 10.29 -1.57 -5.59
C PHE A 46 10.89 -1.17 -4.26
N GLU A 47 10.09 -0.51 -3.42
CA GLU A 47 10.43 -0.19 -2.03
C GLU A 47 9.25 -0.57 -1.13
N ILE A 48 9.49 -1.53 -0.24
CA ILE A 48 8.45 -2.19 0.55
C ILE A 48 8.88 -2.24 2.00
N TYR A 49 7.97 -1.88 2.90
CA TYR A 49 8.15 -1.95 4.35
C TYR A 49 7.19 -2.99 4.91
N ALA A 50 7.71 -3.99 5.60
CA ALA A 50 6.92 -5.03 6.26
C ALA A 50 7.07 -4.99 7.78
N ILE A 51 6.13 -5.57 8.53
CA ILE A 51 6.25 -5.71 10.00
C ILE A 51 6.92 -7.00 10.46
N SER A 52 7.16 -7.93 9.54
CA SER A 52 7.75 -9.23 9.83
C SER A 52 9.11 -9.38 9.16
N PRO A 53 10.17 -9.77 9.90
CA PRO A 53 11.49 -9.97 9.32
C PRO A 53 11.46 -11.12 8.31
N GLY A 54 12.13 -10.92 7.17
CA GLY A 54 12.28 -11.96 6.14
C GLY A 54 10.96 -12.39 5.49
N ALA A 55 9.89 -11.59 5.58
CA ALA A 55 8.60 -11.93 5.00
C ALA A 55 8.71 -12.23 3.49
N ALA A 56 7.93 -13.19 3.01
CA ALA A 56 7.89 -13.51 1.58
C ALA A 56 7.16 -12.39 0.84
N ILE A 57 7.79 -11.74 -0.13
CA ILE A 57 7.18 -10.68 -0.93
C ILE A 57 6.94 -11.25 -2.32
N SER A 58 5.70 -11.26 -2.78
CA SER A 58 5.33 -11.66 -4.14
C SER A 58 4.72 -10.49 -4.90
N VAL A 59 5.11 -10.38 -6.17
CA VAL A 59 4.56 -9.40 -7.10
C VAL A 59 3.94 -10.17 -8.26
N THR A 60 2.69 -9.85 -8.56
CA THR A 60 1.96 -10.35 -9.73
C THR A 60 1.48 -9.18 -10.55
N CYS A 61 1.46 -9.33 -11.86
CA CYS A 61 0.81 -8.40 -12.77
C CYS A 61 -0.49 -8.99 -13.30
N SER A 62 -1.46 -8.15 -13.64
CA SER A 62 -2.71 -8.57 -14.26
C SER A 62 -3.15 -7.62 -15.36
N HIS A 63 -3.95 -8.14 -16.27
CA HIS A 63 -4.64 -7.36 -17.30
C HIS A 63 -5.99 -6.93 -16.76
N HIS A 64 -6.61 -5.91 -17.34
CA HIS A 64 -7.88 -5.41 -16.82
C HIS A 64 -9.03 -6.43 -16.93
N TYR A 65 -8.93 -7.41 -17.84
CA TYR A 65 -9.90 -8.52 -17.99
C TYR A 65 -9.45 -9.84 -17.33
N GLY A 66 -8.41 -9.81 -16.50
CA GLY A 66 -8.04 -10.92 -15.62
C GLY A 66 -6.77 -11.67 -16.02
N GLY A 67 -6.47 -12.69 -15.19
CA GLY A 67 -5.21 -13.42 -15.21
C GLY A 67 -4.14 -12.74 -14.35
N ALA A 68 -3.62 -13.47 -13.36
CA ALA A 68 -2.48 -13.04 -12.57
C ALA A 68 -1.22 -13.74 -13.09
N THR A 69 -0.27 -12.97 -13.60
CA THR A 69 1.04 -13.47 -14.03
C THR A 69 2.07 -13.18 -12.93
N PRO A 70 2.80 -14.19 -12.44
CA PRO A 70 3.90 -13.97 -11.51
C PRO A 70 5.01 -13.11 -12.12
N VAL A 71 5.43 -12.07 -11.40
CA VAL A 71 6.57 -11.21 -11.78
C VAL A 71 7.82 -11.63 -11.03
N THR A 72 7.72 -11.74 -9.69
CA THR A 72 8.82 -12.15 -8.83
C THR A 72 8.34 -12.54 -7.44
N THR A 73 9.17 -13.31 -6.75
CA THR A 73 9.09 -13.53 -5.30
C THR A 73 10.47 -13.28 -4.71
N VAL A 74 10.54 -12.47 -3.65
CA VAL A 74 11.78 -12.14 -2.95
C VAL A 74 11.58 -12.23 -1.45
N THR A 75 12.67 -12.46 -0.71
CA THR A 75 12.67 -12.38 0.75
C THR A 75 12.82 -10.93 1.19
N GLY A 76 11.94 -10.48 2.09
CA GLY A 76 11.97 -9.16 2.72
C GLY A 76 13.22 -8.93 3.57
N GLY A 77 13.40 -7.69 4.04
CA GLY A 77 14.50 -7.34 4.92
C GLY A 77 14.43 -8.07 6.26
N THR A 78 15.59 -8.31 6.86
CA THR A 78 15.70 -8.92 8.20
C THR A 78 16.25 -7.94 9.23
N THR A 79 16.89 -6.86 8.79
CA THR A 79 17.40 -5.80 9.65
C THR A 79 16.26 -4.88 10.09
N PRO A 80 16.00 -4.73 11.40
CA PRO A 80 14.96 -3.85 11.89
C PRO A 80 15.33 -2.37 11.69
N ILE A 81 14.34 -1.58 11.33
CA ILE A 81 14.39 -0.11 11.24
C ILE A 81 13.28 0.43 12.14
N THR A 82 13.58 1.46 12.92
CA THR A 82 12.56 2.14 13.74
C THR A 82 12.08 3.40 13.03
N LEU A 83 10.80 3.44 12.66
CA LEU A 83 10.12 4.60 12.10
C LEU A 83 8.99 5.02 13.04
N SER A 84 9.05 6.25 13.55
CA SER A 84 8.05 6.82 14.47
C SER A 84 7.66 5.87 15.60
N GLY A 85 8.68 5.27 16.24
CA GLY A 85 8.52 4.35 17.37
C GLY A 85 8.09 2.92 17.00
N GLN A 86 7.87 2.61 15.72
CA GLN A 86 7.51 1.28 15.26
C GLN A 86 8.66 0.60 14.54
N VAL A 87 8.86 -0.69 14.81
CA VAL A 87 9.83 -1.51 14.07
C VAL A 87 9.22 -1.99 12.75
N VAL A 88 9.95 -1.78 11.66
CA VAL A 88 9.64 -2.25 10.31
C VAL A 88 10.88 -2.85 9.66
N TYR A 89 10.69 -3.57 8.57
CA TYR A 89 11.73 -4.24 7.81
C TYR A 89 11.61 -3.81 6.34
N ALA A 90 12.58 -3.04 5.88
CA ALA A 90 12.59 -2.52 4.52
C ALA A 90 13.16 -3.55 3.54
N LYS A 91 12.62 -3.56 2.32
CA LYS A 91 13.16 -4.29 1.18
C LYS A 91 13.08 -3.40 -0.06
N SER A 92 14.22 -3.23 -0.71
CA SER A 92 14.31 -2.60 -2.03
C SER A 92 14.84 -3.59 -3.06
N PHE A 93 14.29 -3.55 -4.27
CA PHE A 93 14.79 -4.32 -5.41
C PHE A 93 14.31 -3.70 -6.72
N ASN A 94 15.00 -4.05 -7.80
CA ASN A 94 14.69 -3.57 -9.14
C ASN A 94 14.14 -4.71 -9.99
N ARG A 95 13.13 -4.42 -10.82
CA ARG A 95 12.54 -5.45 -11.70
C ARG A 95 12.04 -4.85 -13.00
N THR A 96 12.45 -5.42 -14.13
CA THR A 96 11.75 -5.24 -15.41
C THR A 96 10.57 -6.22 -15.44
N LEU A 97 9.38 -5.73 -15.81
CA LEU A 97 8.20 -6.58 -15.89
C LEU A 97 8.27 -7.48 -17.15
N PRO A 98 7.79 -8.73 -17.06
CA PRO A 98 7.55 -9.56 -18.23
C PRO A 98 6.72 -8.83 -19.30
N ALA A 99 7.02 -9.06 -20.58
CA ALA A 99 6.30 -8.42 -21.69
C ALA A 99 4.79 -8.68 -21.64
N ASN A 100 4.38 -9.87 -21.19
CA ASN A 100 2.98 -10.25 -21.03
C ASN A 100 2.30 -9.60 -19.81
N CYS A 101 2.97 -8.74 -19.04
CA CYS A 101 2.32 -7.90 -18.03
C CYS A 101 1.64 -6.67 -18.63
N TRP A 102 2.11 -6.20 -19.79
CA TRP A 102 1.66 -4.97 -20.41
C TRP A 102 0.51 -5.25 -21.36
N GLU A 103 -0.58 -4.50 -21.20
CA GLU A 103 -1.69 -4.50 -22.16
C GLU A 103 -1.73 -3.15 -22.93
N PRO A 104 -2.03 -3.17 -24.23
CA PRO A 104 -2.19 -1.94 -25.00
C PRO A 104 -3.31 -1.07 -24.42
N TRP A 105 -3.03 0.21 -24.24
CA TRP A 105 -3.96 1.21 -23.74
C TRP A 105 -4.27 2.23 -24.82
N ARG A 106 -5.56 2.52 -25.01
CA ARG A 106 -6.03 3.53 -25.99
C ARG A 106 -6.40 4.85 -25.31
N GLY A 107 -5.66 5.23 -24.27
CA GLY A 107 -5.77 6.54 -23.63
C GLY A 107 -4.90 7.58 -24.31
N SER A 108 -5.17 8.86 -24.05
CA SER A 108 -4.60 9.98 -24.81
C SER A 108 -3.08 10.18 -24.66
N ASN A 109 -2.44 9.59 -23.65
CA ASN A 109 -1.05 9.93 -23.28
C ASN A 109 -0.12 8.71 -23.08
N PHE A 110 -0.62 7.47 -23.16
CA PHE A 110 0.15 6.27 -22.86
C PHE A 110 -0.27 5.11 -23.77
N ASN A 111 0.71 4.31 -24.21
CA ASN A 111 0.49 3.18 -25.11
C ASN A 111 0.20 1.88 -24.37
N TYR A 112 0.61 1.77 -23.11
CA TYR A 112 0.50 0.54 -22.32
C TYR A 112 0.11 0.82 -20.86
N ILE A 113 -0.60 -0.13 -20.27
CA ILE A 113 -0.87 -0.19 -18.84
C ILE A 113 -0.56 -1.57 -18.26
N THR A 114 -0.40 -1.63 -16.94
CA THR A 114 -0.41 -2.88 -16.19
C THR A 114 -0.92 -2.64 -14.78
N TYR A 115 -1.53 -3.64 -14.17
CA TYR A 115 -1.92 -3.63 -12.77
C TYR A 115 -0.99 -4.55 -11.98
N LEU A 116 -0.30 -4.03 -10.99
CA LEU A 116 0.52 -4.82 -10.08
C LEU A 116 -0.21 -5.07 -8.77
N GLN A 117 -0.13 -6.28 -8.27
CA GLN A 117 -0.52 -6.64 -6.92
C GLN A 117 0.73 -7.09 -6.17
N VAL A 118 0.92 -6.54 -4.97
CA VAL A 118 2.02 -6.89 -4.09
C VAL A 118 1.45 -7.54 -2.85
N LYS A 119 1.91 -8.75 -2.55
CA LYS A 119 1.58 -9.45 -1.30
C LYS A 119 2.83 -9.64 -0.46
N VAL A 120 2.66 -9.49 0.84
CA VAL A 120 3.65 -9.83 1.85
C VAL A 120 3.09 -10.95 2.72
N ASN A 121 3.77 -12.09 2.67
CA ASN A 121 3.22 -13.41 2.95
C ASN A 121 1.94 -13.61 2.12
N ASP A 122 0.79 -13.76 2.78
CA ASP A 122 -0.51 -13.95 2.12
C ASP A 122 -1.38 -12.69 2.10
N TYR A 123 -0.87 -11.57 2.60
CA TYR A 123 -1.63 -10.34 2.77
C TYR A 123 -1.29 -9.31 1.69
N ASN A 124 -2.30 -8.64 1.17
CA ASN A 124 -2.09 -7.48 0.30
C ASN A 124 -1.33 -6.39 1.05
N ALA A 125 -0.26 -5.89 0.45
CA ALA A 125 0.37 -4.68 0.94
C ALA A 125 -0.53 -3.47 0.67
N ALA A 126 -0.47 -2.43 1.52
CA ALA A 126 -1.05 -1.15 1.17
C ALA A 126 -0.29 -0.57 -0.01
N VAL A 127 -1.05 0.04 -0.91
CA VAL A 127 -0.57 0.77 -2.07
C VAL A 127 -1.14 2.19 -2.00
N TYR A 128 -0.42 3.13 -2.59
CA TYR A 128 -0.70 4.56 -2.51
C TYR A 128 -0.60 5.16 -3.90
N ASP A 129 -1.40 6.17 -4.17
CA ASP A 129 -1.10 7.17 -5.21
C ASP A 129 -0.19 8.26 -4.61
N GLU A 130 0.10 9.30 -5.40
CA GLU A 130 0.94 10.43 -4.96
C GLU A 130 0.40 11.08 -3.68
N ALA A 131 -0.91 11.40 -3.64
CA ALA A 131 -1.54 12.01 -2.46
C ALA A 131 -1.53 11.09 -1.23
N GLY A 132 -1.67 9.78 -1.43
CA GLY A 132 -1.57 8.77 -0.38
C GLY A 132 -0.16 8.67 0.21
N LEU A 133 0.88 8.81 -0.62
CA LEU A 133 2.27 8.86 -0.15
C LEU A 133 2.54 10.13 0.67
N ASP A 134 2.08 11.29 0.19
CA ASP A 134 2.18 12.55 0.94
C ASP A 134 1.49 12.45 2.31
N CYS A 135 0.30 11.87 2.34
CA CYS A 135 -0.41 11.57 3.59
C CYS A 135 0.40 10.64 4.50
N LEU A 136 0.96 9.55 3.95
CA LEU A 136 1.73 8.57 4.71
C LEU A 136 2.94 9.22 5.37
N PHE A 137 3.75 9.95 4.60
CA PHE A 137 4.96 10.59 5.10
C PHE A 137 4.63 11.73 6.06
N GLY A 138 3.59 12.52 5.79
CA GLY A 138 3.10 13.54 6.72
C GLY A 138 2.73 12.95 8.09
N LYS A 139 1.93 11.88 8.11
CA LYS A 139 1.56 11.20 9.36
C LYS A 139 2.74 10.59 10.09
N ILE A 140 3.69 9.98 9.37
CA ILE A 140 4.92 9.45 9.98
C ILE A 140 5.72 10.60 10.62
N SER A 141 5.86 11.73 9.93
CA SER A 141 6.51 12.93 10.45
C SER A 141 5.81 13.49 11.69
N ASP A 142 4.49 13.33 11.80
CA ASP A 142 3.70 13.67 13.00
C ASP A 142 3.85 12.66 14.15
N GLY A 143 4.72 11.65 13.99
CA GLY A 143 4.97 10.61 14.99
C GLY A 143 3.96 9.46 14.97
N ILE A 144 3.07 9.40 13.98
CA ILE A 144 2.15 8.27 13.81
C ILE A 144 2.92 7.09 13.25
N GLY A 145 2.82 5.93 13.89
CA GLY A 145 3.49 4.71 13.42
C GLY A 145 3.12 4.36 11.97
N PRO A 146 4.07 3.87 11.15
CA PRO A 146 3.90 3.60 9.72
C PRO A 146 2.72 2.68 9.37
N ILE A 147 2.32 1.77 10.26
CA ILE A 147 1.17 0.88 10.01
C ILE A 147 -0.15 1.60 10.19
N THR A 148 -0.26 2.42 11.24
CA THR A 148 -1.45 3.25 11.46
C THR A 148 -1.55 4.33 10.37
N ALA A 149 -0.43 4.97 10.03
CA ALA A 149 -0.36 5.93 8.95
C ALA A 149 -0.72 5.29 7.59
N GLY A 150 -0.14 4.14 7.28
CA GLY A 150 -0.41 3.41 6.04
C GLY A 150 -1.86 2.96 5.90
N SER A 151 -2.48 2.48 6.98
CA SER A 151 -3.89 2.11 6.96
C SER A 151 -4.81 3.32 6.71
N ALA A 152 -4.44 4.49 7.23
CA ALA A 152 -5.20 5.72 7.05
C ALA A 152 -5.02 6.39 5.68
N CYS A 153 -3.87 6.19 5.03
CA CYS A 153 -3.50 6.90 3.80
C CYS A 153 -3.55 6.05 2.54
N ARG A 154 -3.74 4.72 2.65
CA ARG A 154 -3.81 3.82 1.49
C ARG A 154 -5.00 4.15 0.59
N MET A 155 -4.87 3.77 -0.67
CA MET A 155 -6.00 3.73 -1.58
C MET A 155 -7.03 2.66 -1.16
N SER A 156 -8.25 2.79 -1.67
CA SER A 156 -9.30 1.77 -1.48
C SER A 156 -9.00 0.46 -2.25
N GLY A 157 -8.21 0.55 -3.32
CA GLY A 157 -7.71 -0.59 -4.08
C GLY A 157 -6.41 -1.18 -3.51
N ASN A 158 -6.09 -2.40 -3.94
CA ASN A 158 -4.87 -3.13 -3.59
C ASN A 158 -3.93 -3.36 -4.80
N SER A 159 -4.20 -2.65 -5.90
CA SER A 159 -3.44 -2.76 -7.14
C SER A 159 -2.84 -1.41 -7.53
N ILE A 160 -1.60 -1.47 -7.99
CA ILE A 160 -0.83 -0.34 -8.52
C ILE A 160 -1.05 -0.34 -10.03
N LEU A 161 -1.70 0.70 -10.56
CA LEU A 161 -1.76 0.92 -12.00
C LEU A 161 -0.48 1.63 -12.43
N LEU A 162 0.23 1.09 -13.42
CA LEU A 162 1.37 1.75 -14.05
C LEU A 162 1.10 2.04 -15.51
N TYR A 163 1.65 3.15 -15.99
CA TYR A 163 1.59 3.57 -17.39
C TYR A 163 2.96 3.45 -18.06
N ALA A 164 2.98 3.13 -19.34
CA ALA A 164 4.19 3.11 -20.16
C ALA A 164 3.92 3.59 -21.60
N ASN A 165 4.98 4.03 -22.28
CA ASN A 165 4.99 4.34 -23.71
C ASN A 165 5.60 3.21 -24.56
#